data_AF-A0AA40VUQ0-F1
#
_entry.id   AF-A0AA40VUQ0-F1
#
_cell.length_a   1.000
_cell.length_b   1.000
_cell.length_c   1.000
_cell.angle_alpha   90.00
_cell.angle_beta   90.00
_cell.angle_gamma   90.00
#
_symmetry.space_group_name_H-M   'P 1'
#
loop_
_entity.id
_entity.type
_entity.pdbx_description
1 polymer ?
#
loop_
_entity_poly.entity_id
_entity_poly.type
_entity_poly.pdbx_seq_one_letter_code
_entity_poly.pdbx_strand_id
1 'polypeptide(L)'
;MMNVTAEQTSTEEPITEGVITPPVITGVIPGDTQTNRRLIIVTGDKGGVGKSTFARALLQTYLDTEQNFAAFDADTSNPQIKRFYGNDCQVLPFEIFTRGKADALIDTLRTLMSPPLKPGQLVPDKSKSLFLLELPSQSIQYFRLFEKEIGFFKMLKNDLHAQATMIAVINRTKDSVNQLLQMHDFCNGQVDYVVVKNLFFGEPEAFERYDNSALIKNVKQEGVKLPEIYMPDLIAHAYDYLDENNYSFAQGIAQNEKLAVRGRVSRWMENFKESITPVKDLLGLENVNL
;
A
#
# COMPACT_ATOMS: atom_id res chain seq x y z
N MET A 1 -3.50 82.16 26.69
CA MET A 1 -3.21 81.13 27.71
C MET A 1 -4.52 80.55 28.19
N MET A 2 -4.50 79.26 28.55
CA MET A 2 -5.57 78.47 29.18
C MET A 2 -6.53 77.76 28.23
N ASN A 3 -6.18 76.51 27.92
CA ASN A 3 -7.11 75.41 27.72
C ASN A 3 -7.57 74.92 29.10
N VAL A 4 -8.88 74.78 29.31
CA VAL A 4 -9.48 74.02 30.41
C VAL A 4 -10.75 73.32 29.92
N THR A 5 -10.68 71.99 29.94
CA THR A 5 -11.71 70.94 30.11
C THR A 5 -13.17 71.16 29.67
N ALA A 6 -13.71 70.15 28.98
CA ALA A 6 -15.05 69.64 29.27
C ALA A 6 -15.15 68.16 28.86
N GLU A 7 -15.46 67.30 29.84
CA GLU A 7 -15.99 65.95 29.63
C GLU A 7 -17.37 66.05 28.93
N GLN A 8 -17.60 65.20 27.94
CA GLN A 8 -18.95 64.84 27.52
C GLN A 8 -19.07 63.32 27.46
N THR A 9 -19.90 62.82 28.36
CA THR A 9 -20.53 61.52 28.38
C THR A 9 -21.44 61.34 27.17
N SER A 10 -21.22 60.28 26.39
CA SER A 10 -22.21 59.78 25.43
C SER A 10 -22.53 58.32 25.77
N THR A 11 -23.79 58.12 26.11
CA THR A 11 -24.48 56.88 26.43
C THR A 11 -24.39 55.86 25.28
N GLU A 12 -24.02 54.63 25.62
CA GLU A 12 -24.07 53.45 24.75
C GLU A 12 -25.53 53.07 24.42
N GLU A 13 -25.84 52.92 23.14
CA GLU A 13 -27.00 52.13 22.67
C GLU A 13 -26.54 50.69 22.41
N PRO A 14 -27.35 49.66 22.72
CA PRO A 14 -26.93 48.27 22.58
C PRO A 14 -26.92 47.86 21.11
N ILE A 15 -25.74 47.53 20.60
CA ILE A 15 -25.57 46.89 19.29
C ILE A 15 -26.03 45.44 19.45
N THR A 16 -27.10 45.07 18.75
CA THR A 16 -27.56 43.68 18.66
C THR A 16 -26.52 42.87 17.88
N GLU A 17 -25.87 41.92 18.54
CA GLU A 17 -24.99 40.95 17.90
C GLU A 17 -25.81 40.07 16.94
N GLY A 18 -25.76 40.39 15.65
CA GLY A 18 -26.17 39.47 14.61
C GLY A 18 -25.24 38.26 14.63
N VAL A 19 -25.79 37.09 14.93
CA VAL A 19 -25.08 35.80 14.85
C VAL A 19 -24.63 35.58 13.40
N ILE A 20 -23.36 35.88 13.12
CA ILE A 20 -22.73 35.53 11.86
C ILE A 20 -22.49 34.03 11.90
N THR A 21 -23.39 33.27 11.28
CA THR A 21 -23.13 31.86 10.99
C THR A 21 -22.00 31.80 9.95
N PRO A 22 -20.91 31.05 10.19
CA PRO A 22 -19.86 30.92 9.21
C PRO A 22 -20.43 30.22 7.96
N PRO A 23 -20.01 30.60 6.75
CA PRO A 23 -20.50 29.97 5.54
C PRO A 23 -20.10 28.50 5.57
N VAL A 24 -21.09 27.62 5.45
CA VAL A 24 -20.86 26.21 5.15
C VAL A 24 -20.24 26.15 3.75
N ILE A 25 -18.93 25.96 3.68
CA ILE A 25 -18.24 25.70 2.41
C ILE A 25 -18.64 24.30 1.94
N THR A 26 -19.77 24.22 1.26
CA THR A 26 -20.12 23.09 0.39
C THR A 26 -19.39 23.30 -0.94
N GLY A 27 -18.09 23.10 -0.92
CA GLY A 27 -17.23 23.22 -2.10
C GLY A 27 -16.58 21.89 -2.41
N VAL A 28 -17.20 21.09 -3.29
CA VAL A 28 -16.45 20.07 -4.03
C VAL A 28 -15.38 20.81 -4.81
N ILE A 29 -14.11 20.57 -4.49
CA ILE A 29 -12.98 21.17 -5.20
C ILE A 29 -13.05 20.66 -6.65
N PRO A 30 -13.23 21.53 -7.67
CA PRO A 30 -13.22 21.11 -9.06
C PRO A 30 -11.79 20.70 -9.42
N GLY A 31 -11.54 19.40 -9.59
CA GLY A 31 -10.21 18.90 -9.96
C GLY A 31 -9.91 17.45 -9.59
N ASP A 32 -10.69 16.80 -8.71
CA ASP A 32 -10.52 15.36 -8.45
C ASP A 32 -11.16 14.57 -9.60
N THR A 33 -10.54 14.63 -10.79
CA THR A 33 -10.76 13.63 -11.84
C THR A 33 -10.49 12.28 -11.18
N GLN A 34 -11.55 11.50 -10.98
CA GLN A 34 -11.60 10.21 -10.28
C GLN A 34 -10.26 9.46 -10.38
N THR A 35 -9.34 9.75 -9.45
CA THR A 35 -8.05 9.09 -9.42
C THR A 35 -8.36 7.67 -8.97
N ASN A 36 -7.94 6.68 -9.75
CA ASN A 36 -8.18 5.29 -9.37
C ASN A 36 -7.28 4.94 -8.18
N ARG A 37 -7.76 5.27 -6.97
CA ARG A 37 -6.98 5.11 -5.74
C ARG A 37 -6.98 3.65 -5.35
N ARG A 38 -5.80 3.12 -5.05
CA ARG A 38 -5.67 1.70 -4.73
C ARG A 38 -4.70 1.44 -3.59
N LEU A 39 -5.11 0.55 -2.69
CA LEU A 39 -4.30 -0.02 -1.63
C LEU A 39 -3.94 -1.46 -1.98
N ILE A 40 -2.64 -1.72 -2.17
CA ILE A 40 -2.10 -3.05 -2.40
C ILE A 40 -1.67 -3.64 -1.06
N ILE A 41 -2.30 -4.73 -0.65
CA ILE A 41 -1.99 -5.39 0.62
C ILE A 41 -1.24 -6.68 0.33
N VAL A 42 0.06 -6.69 0.62
CA VAL A 42 0.91 -7.87 0.42
C VAL A 42 0.87 -8.75 1.66
N THR A 43 0.42 -9.99 1.48
CA THR A 43 0.25 -10.96 2.56
C THR A 43 0.72 -12.37 2.16
N GLY A 44 0.78 -13.24 3.16
CA GLY A 44 1.48 -14.52 3.14
C GLY A 44 1.87 -14.89 4.56
N ASP A 45 0.97 -15.50 5.30
CA ASP A 45 1.01 -15.62 6.76
C ASP A 45 2.12 -16.57 7.25
N LYS A 46 2.73 -17.36 6.35
CA LYS A 46 3.96 -18.12 6.64
C LYS A 46 5.22 -17.26 6.45
N GLY A 47 6.13 -17.34 7.42
CA GLY A 47 7.45 -16.71 7.33
C GLY A 47 8.23 -17.18 6.10
N GLY A 48 8.94 -16.27 5.44
CA GLY A 48 9.86 -16.59 4.36
C GLY A 48 9.23 -16.90 2.99
N VAL A 49 7.93 -16.69 2.78
CA VAL A 49 7.30 -16.95 1.46
C VAL A 49 7.70 -15.95 0.35
N GLY A 50 8.38 -14.86 0.69
CA GLY A 50 8.84 -13.83 -0.26
C GLY A 50 7.98 -12.56 -0.34
N LYS A 51 7.15 -12.26 0.67
CA LYS A 51 6.32 -11.04 0.75
C LYS A 51 7.13 -9.77 0.52
N SER A 52 8.18 -9.58 1.33
CA SER A 52 9.00 -8.38 1.28
C SER A 52 9.74 -8.24 -0.04
N THR A 53 10.17 -9.36 -0.64
CA THR A 53 10.78 -9.36 -1.98
C THR A 53 9.80 -8.87 -3.04
N PHE A 54 8.56 -9.38 -3.03
CA PHE A 54 7.52 -8.92 -3.95
C PHE A 54 7.19 -7.44 -3.72
N ALA A 55 6.98 -7.04 -2.46
CA ALA A 55 6.68 -5.66 -2.10
C ALA A 55 7.79 -4.71 -2.58
N ARG A 56 9.06 -5.02 -2.29
CA ARG A 56 10.23 -4.26 -2.76
C ARG A 56 10.27 -4.11 -4.28
N ALA A 57 9.95 -5.16 -5.03
CA ALA A 57 9.99 -5.14 -6.48
C ALA A 57 8.84 -4.30 -7.07
N LEU A 58 7.67 -4.37 -6.43
CA LEU A 58 6.54 -3.53 -6.79
C LEU A 58 6.82 -2.05 -6.49
N LEU A 59 7.43 -1.73 -5.35
CA LEU A 59 7.87 -0.36 -5.03
C LEU A 59 8.93 0.15 -6.00
N GLN A 60 9.90 -0.68 -6.38
CA GLN A 60 10.85 -0.31 -7.44
C GLN A 60 10.12 0.00 -8.74
N THR A 61 9.13 -0.81 -9.11
CA THR A 61 8.32 -0.57 -10.31
C THR A 61 7.56 0.75 -10.22
N TYR A 62 7.03 1.10 -9.04
CA TYR A 62 6.38 2.39 -8.81
C TYR A 62 7.35 3.57 -8.94
N LEU A 63 8.58 3.43 -8.45
CA LEU A 63 9.63 4.44 -8.62
C LEU A 63 10.02 4.58 -10.10
N ASP A 64 10.28 3.46 -10.77
CA ASP A 64 10.71 3.42 -12.18
C ASP A 64 9.64 4.00 -13.13
N THR A 65 8.38 3.97 -12.72
CA THR A 65 7.23 4.49 -13.50
C THR A 65 6.66 5.78 -12.91
N GLU A 66 7.39 6.45 -12.00
CA GLU A 66 7.06 7.76 -11.42
C GLU A 66 5.67 7.85 -10.77
N GLN A 67 5.22 6.76 -10.14
CA GLN A 67 3.93 6.73 -9.46
C GLN A 67 3.94 7.57 -8.16
N ASN A 68 2.80 8.20 -7.86
CA ASN A 68 2.62 8.94 -6.60
C ASN A 68 2.10 8.01 -5.52
N PHE A 69 3.03 7.31 -4.87
CA PHE A 69 2.69 6.31 -3.86
C PHE A 69 3.23 6.62 -2.46
N ALA A 70 2.72 5.89 -1.48
CA ALA A 70 3.31 5.73 -0.15
C ALA A 70 3.22 4.26 0.28
N ALA A 71 4.16 3.82 1.11
CA ALA A 71 4.18 2.45 1.64
C ALA A 71 3.98 2.42 3.15
N PHE A 72 3.41 1.33 3.63
CA PHE A 72 3.23 0.97 5.02
C PHE A 72 3.94 -0.35 5.29
N ASP A 73 4.84 -0.32 6.26
CA ASP A 73 5.60 -1.49 6.70
C ASP A 73 5.06 -1.92 8.05
N ALA A 74 4.36 -3.06 8.07
CA ALA A 74 3.73 -3.56 9.29
C ALA A 74 4.61 -4.58 10.03
N ASP A 75 5.75 -4.97 9.46
CA ASP A 75 6.76 -5.76 10.17
C ASP A 75 7.68 -4.83 10.98
N THR A 76 7.18 -4.37 12.12
CA THR A 76 7.95 -3.49 13.02
C THR A 76 9.19 -4.17 13.62
N SER A 77 9.28 -5.50 13.55
CA SER A 77 10.44 -6.26 14.04
C SER A 77 11.57 -6.33 13.01
N ASN A 78 11.22 -6.43 11.73
CA ASN A 78 12.15 -6.55 10.61
C ASN A 78 11.62 -5.74 9.40
N PRO A 79 11.63 -4.39 9.47
CA PRO A 79 10.94 -3.55 8.49
C PRO A 79 11.72 -3.48 7.18
N GLN A 80 11.50 -4.48 6.33
CA GLN A 80 12.22 -4.70 5.07
C GLN A 80 11.93 -3.59 4.05
N ILE A 81 10.71 -3.07 3.97
CA ILE A 81 10.46 -1.95 3.06
C ILE A 81 11.22 -0.72 3.56
N LYS A 82 11.13 -0.42 4.86
CA LYS A 82 11.81 0.75 5.42
C LYS A 82 13.34 0.64 5.30
N ARG A 83 13.90 -0.54 5.56
CA ARG A 83 15.35 -0.81 5.49
C ARG A 83 15.92 -0.56 4.10
N PHE A 84 15.20 -0.97 3.04
CA PHE A 84 15.74 -0.97 1.67
C PHE A 84 15.28 0.22 0.81
N TYR A 85 14.12 0.82 1.10
CA TYR A 85 13.53 1.91 0.29
C TYR A 85 13.21 3.16 1.11
N GLY A 86 13.54 3.19 2.40
CA GLY A 86 13.20 4.30 3.28
C GLY A 86 13.84 5.64 2.92
N ASN A 87 14.89 5.63 2.08
CA ASN A 87 15.54 6.81 1.51
C ASN A 87 15.00 7.19 0.12
N ASP A 88 14.34 6.24 -0.57
CA ASP A 88 13.87 6.41 -1.95
C ASP A 88 12.39 6.80 -2.01
N CYS A 89 11.59 6.40 -1.01
CA CYS A 89 10.17 6.71 -0.94
C CYS A 89 9.66 6.89 0.49
N GLN A 90 8.44 7.44 0.61
CA GLN A 90 7.76 7.54 1.89
C GLN A 90 7.29 6.16 2.37
N VAL A 91 7.90 5.69 3.45
CA VAL A 91 7.55 4.44 4.14
C VAL A 91 7.18 4.77 5.59
N LEU A 92 5.96 4.42 5.97
CA LEU A 92 5.39 4.64 7.30
C LEU A 92 5.29 3.31 8.06
N PRO A 93 5.61 3.27 9.36
CA PRO A 93 5.34 2.08 10.16
C PRO A 93 3.84 1.89 10.35
N PHE A 94 3.38 0.64 10.41
CA PHE A 94 2.00 0.29 10.71
C PHE A 94 1.96 -0.75 11.84
N GLU A 95 1.14 -0.53 12.87
CA GLU A 95 1.02 -1.48 13.97
C GLU A 95 -0.32 -2.24 13.89
N ILE A 96 -0.25 -3.50 13.45
CA ILE A 96 -1.40 -4.39 13.30
C ILE A 96 -1.66 -5.31 14.50
N PHE A 97 -0.66 -5.59 15.35
CA PHE A 97 -0.78 -6.55 16.45
C PHE A 97 -1.47 -5.98 17.69
N THR A 98 -1.38 -4.66 17.91
CA THR A 98 -2.10 -3.96 18.98
C THR A 98 -3.47 -3.49 18.49
N ARG A 99 -4.53 -4.10 19.03
CA ARG A 99 -5.93 -3.68 18.79
C ARG A 99 -6.11 -2.17 19.02
N GLY A 100 -6.76 -1.49 18.07
CA GLY A 100 -7.01 -0.04 18.08
C GLY A 100 -5.86 0.82 17.54
N LYS A 101 -4.62 0.31 17.44
CA LYS A 101 -3.54 1.06 16.75
C LYS A 101 -3.67 1.00 15.23
N ALA A 102 -4.26 -0.09 14.71
CA ALA A 102 -4.50 -0.27 13.28
C ALA A 102 -5.46 0.78 12.70
N ASP A 103 -6.34 1.34 13.52
CA ASP A 103 -7.31 2.37 13.15
C ASP A 103 -6.64 3.60 12.54
N ALA A 104 -5.42 3.94 12.96
CA ALA A 104 -4.65 5.05 12.42
C ALA A 104 -4.38 4.94 10.91
N LEU A 105 -4.49 3.75 10.31
CA LEU A 105 -4.30 3.56 8.87
C LEU A 105 -5.30 4.37 8.05
N ILE A 106 -6.59 4.39 8.43
CA ILE A 106 -7.60 5.09 7.63
C ILE A 106 -7.37 6.60 7.63
N ASP A 107 -7.04 7.16 8.79
CA ASP A 107 -6.75 8.60 8.94
C ASP A 107 -5.46 8.98 8.22
N THR A 108 -4.45 8.09 8.25
CA THR A 108 -3.20 8.29 7.52
C THR A 108 -3.43 8.25 6.01
N LEU A 109 -4.20 7.28 5.51
CA LEU A 109 -4.58 7.20 4.10
C LEU A 109 -5.34 8.47 3.67
N ARG A 110 -6.34 8.91 4.44
CA ARG A 110 -7.05 10.16 4.19
C ARG A 110 -6.10 11.35 4.07
N THR A 111 -5.16 11.46 5.00
CA THR A 111 -4.17 12.56 5.03
C THR A 111 -3.24 12.51 3.81
N LEU A 112 -2.82 11.32 3.37
CA LEU A 112 -1.95 11.19 2.19
C LEU A 112 -2.71 11.42 0.87
N MET A 113 -3.99 11.06 0.82
CA MET A 113 -4.87 11.30 -0.33
C MET A 113 -5.29 12.77 -0.43
N SER A 114 -5.43 13.46 0.71
CA SER A 114 -5.79 14.88 0.78
C SER A 114 -4.90 15.61 1.77
N PRO A 115 -3.62 15.89 1.42
CA PRO A 115 -2.68 16.52 2.34
C PRO A 115 -3.17 17.91 2.77
N PRO A 116 -3.19 18.22 4.08
CA PRO A 116 -3.55 19.54 4.55
C PRO A 116 -2.46 20.55 4.17
N LEU A 117 -2.86 21.82 4.02
CA LEU A 117 -1.91 22.92 3.82
C LEU A 117 -1.10 23.12 5.10
N LYS A 118 0.23 23.02 4.99
CA LYS A 118 1.13 23.27 6.13
C LYS A 118 1.32 24.79 6.33
N PRO A 119 1.61 25.25 7.56
CA PRO A 119 1.92 26.66 7.80
C PRO A 119 3.04 27.16 6.87
N GLY A 120 2.78 28.26 6.16
CA GLY A 120 3.71 28.85 5.19
C GLY A 120 3.71 28.22 3.79
N GLN A 121 2.89 27.19 3.55
CA GLN A 121 2.75 26.58 2.23
C GLN A 121 1.59 27.24 1.45
N LEU A 122 1.79 27.51 0.15
CA LEU A 122 0.76 28.11 -0.71
C LEU A 122 -0.11 27.07 -1.42
N VAL A 123 0.43 25.87 -1.64
CA VAL A 123 -0.24 24.76 -2.34
C VAL A 123 0.04 23.49 -1.52
N PRO A 124 -0.97 22.64 -1.23
CA PRO A 124 -0.75 21.42 -0.47
C PRO A 124 0.25 20.48 -1.16
N ASP A 125 0.82 19.57 -0.38
CA ASP A 125 1.66 18.50 -0.94
C ASP A 125 0.87 17.67 -1.96
N LYS A 126 1.59 17.06 -2.90
CA LYS A 126 0.99 16.24 -3.95
C LYS A 126 0.25 15.04 -3.32
N SER A 127 -1.04 14.92 -3.65
CA SER A 127 -1.88 13.77 -3.28
C SER A 127 -1.27 12.45 -3.73
N LYS A 128 -1.37 11.44 -2.86
CA LYS A 128 -1.03 10.05 -3.16
C LYS A 128 -2.28 9.31 -3.61
N SER A 129 -2.16 8.53 -4.68
CA SER A 129 -3.25 7.67 -5.19
C SER A 129 -2.96 6.19 -5.04
N LEU A 130 -1.70 5.81 -4.82
CA LEU A 130 -1.29 4.42 -4.72
C LEU A 130 -0.66 4.14 -3.36
N PHE A 131 -1.05 3.03 -2.75
CA PHE A 131 -0.58 2.65 -1.43
C PHE A 131 -0.17 1.19 -1.43
N LEU A 132 0.91 0.86 -0.71
CA LEU A 132 1.31 -0.52 -0.47
C LEU A 132 1.37 -0.76 1.03
N LEU A 133 0.73 -1.81 1.51
CA LEU A 133 0.81 -2.30 2.88
C LEU A 133 1.40 -3.71 2.86
N GLU A 134 2.61 -3.88 3.40
CA GLU A 134 3.12 -5.22 3.68
C GLU A 134 2.68 -5.64 5.08
N LEU A 135 2.00 -6.79 5.17
CA LEU A 135 1.64 -7.43 6.43
C LEU A 135 2.73 -8.42 6.88
N PRO A 136 3.10 -8.45 8.17
CA PRO A 136 4.03 -9.44 8.69
C PRO A 136 3.41 -10.84 8.68
N SER A 137 4.25 -11.85 8.85
CA SER A 137 3.77 -13.22 9.04
C SER A 137 2.95 -13.34 10.33
N GLN A 138 2.00 -14.27 10.39
CA GLN A 138 1.10 -14.49 11.53
C GLN A 138 0.19 -13.30 11.90
N SER A 139 -0.08 -12.40 10.95
CA SER A 139 -0.91 -11.20 11.18
C SER A 139 -2.30 -11.28 10.58
N ILE A 140 -2.61 -12.31 9.78
CA ILE A 140 -3.88 -12.35 9.04
C ILE A 140 -5.12 -12.34 9.96
N GLN A 141 -5.04 -12.96 11.15
CA GLN A 141 -6.13 -12.95 12.12
C GLN A 141 -6.32 -11.58 12.79
N TYR A 142 -5.22 -10.84 13.01
CA TYR A 142 -5.29 -9.47 13.51
C TYR A 142 -5.89 -8.53 12.47
N PHE A 143 -5.50 -8.70 11.21
CA PHE A 143 -6.09 -7.94 10.11
C PHE A 143 -7.57 -8.28 9.89
N ARG A 144 -7.96 -9.55 10.03
CA ARG A 144 -9.38 -9.97 10.04
C ARG A 144 -10.15 -9.29 11.18
N LEU A 145 -9.58 -9.24 12.39
CA LEU A 145 -10.22 -8.59 13.52
C LEU A 145 -10.38 -7.09 13.28
N PHE A 146 -9.34 -6.43 12.79
CA PHE A 146 -9.37 -5.03 12.38
C PHE A 146 -10.49 -4.75 11.36
N GLU A 147 -10.56 -5.53 10.27
CA GLU A 147 -11.64 -5.41 9.29
C GLU A 147 -13.02 -5.63 9.91
N LYS A 148 -13.17 -6.66 10.76
CA LYS A 148 -14.45 -6.97 11.41
C LYS A 148 -14.92 -5.87 12.35
N GLU A 149 -14.01 -5.21 13.06
CA GLU A 149 -14.34 -4.23 14.09
C GLU A 149 -14.71 -2.86 13.50
N ILE A 150 -13.99 -2.42 12.46
CA ILE A 150 -14.19 -1.08 11.90
C ILE A 150 -14.82 -1.07 10.50
N GLY A 151 -14.89 -2.22 9.82
CA GLY A 151 -15.33 -2.28 8.42
C GLY A 151 -14.39 -1.53 7.50
N PHE A 152 -13.08 -1.77 7.65
CA PHE A 152 -12.01 -1.02 6.98
C PHE A 152 -12.18 -0.97 5.46
N PHE A 153 -12.50 -2.08 4.78
CA PHE A 153 -12.70 -2.08 3.33
C PHE A 153 -13.93 -1.26 2.90
N LYS A 154 -14.99 -1.27 3.71
CA LYS A 154 -16.16 -0.43 3.46
C LYS A 154 -15.83 1.05 3.59
N MET A 155 -15.04 1.43 4.60
CA MET A 155 -14.56 2.81 4.78
C MET A 155 -13.64 3.24 3.63
N LEU A 156 -12.69 2.38 3.26
CA LEU A 156 -11.78 2.60 2.14
C LEU A 156 -12.55 2.91 0.85
N LYS A 157 -13.61 2.14 0.55
CA LYS A 157 -14.44 2.33 -0.63
C LYS A 157 -15.34 3.55 -0.55
N ASN A 158 -16.08 3.71 0.55
CA ASN A 158 -17.16 4.70 0.63
C ASN A 158 -16.67 6.08 1.03
N ASP A 159 -15.69 6.16 1.93
CA ASP A 159 -15.21 7.41 2.51
C ASP A 159 -13.93 7.92 1.84
N LEU A 160 -13.07 7.01 1.34
CA LEU A 160 -11.81 7.38 0.68
C LEU A 160 -11.82 7.19 -0.85
N HIS A 161 -12.90 6.58 -1.38
CA HIS A 161 -13.05 6.27 -2.80
C HIS A 161 -11.87 5.47 -3.38
N ALA A 162 -11.35 4.53 -2.58
CA ALA A 162 -10.22 3.68 -2.94
C ALA A 162 -10.63 2.20 -2.96
N GLN A 163 -9.94 1.42 -3.78
CA GLN A 163 -10.08 -0.04 -3.87
C GLN A 163 -8.90 -0.73 -3.19
N ALA A 164 -9.08 -1.98 -2.75
CA ALA A 164 -7.99 -2.79 -2.23
C ALA A 164 -7.73 -4.00 -3.13
N THR A 165 -6.45 -4.32 -3.30
CA THR A 165 -6.02 -5.60 -3.89
C THR A 165 -5.22 -6.38 -2.87
N MET A 166 -5.67 -7.60 -2.57
CA MET A 166 -4.93 -8.55 -1.76
C MET A 166 -3.95 -9.33 -2.64
N ILE A 167 -2.66 -9.19 -2.36
CA ILE A 167 -1.60 -9.97 -2.99
C ILE A 167 -1.25 -11.14 -2.07
N ALA A 168 -1.63 -12.35 -2.47
CA ALA A 168 -1.29 -13.57 -1.76
C ALA A 168 0.01 -14.17 -2.32
N VAL A 169 1.13 -13.94 -1.63
CA VAL A 169 2.41 -14.56 -1.99
C VAL A 169 2.47 -15.97 -1.41
N ILE A 170 2.58 -16.97 -2.30
CA ILE A 170 2.52 -18.37 -1.93
C ILE A 170 3.83 -19.11 -2.24
N ASN A 171 4.09 -20.14 -1.44
CA ASN A 171 5.07 -21.17 -1.74
C ASN A 171 4.36 -22.50 -2.02
N ARG A 172 5.13 -23.59 -2.08
CA ARG A 172 4.63 -24.95 -2.40
C ARG A 172 3.79 -25.61 -1.30
N THR A 173 3.65 -25.00 -0.13
CA THR A 173 3.09 -25.67 1.06
C THR A 173 1.57 -25.55 1.15
N LYS A 174 0.94 -26.52 1.83
CA LYS A 174 -0.50 -26.50 2.13
C LYS A 174 -0.92 -25.25 2.91
N ASP A 175 -0.05 -24.74 3.78
CA ASP A 175 -0.34 -23.56 4.61
C ASP A 175 -0.63 -22.33 3.74
N SER A 176 0.11 -22.12 2.65
CA SER A 176 -0.13 -21.01 1.74
C SER A 176 -1.52 -21.07 1.09
N VAL A 177 -2.00 -22.28 0.75
CA VAL A 177 -3.35 -22.48 0.21
C VAL A 177 -4.41 -22.19 1.27
N ASN A 178 -4.22 -22.71 2.49
CA ASN A 178 -5.15 -22.47 3.60
C ASN A 178 -5.26 -20.98 3.94
N GLN A 179 -4.14 -20.26 3.92
CA GLN A 179 -4.10 -18.82 4.23
C GLN A 179 -4.82 -17.98 3.17
N LEU A 180 -4.65 -18.30 1.89
CA LEU A 180 -5.42 -17.68 0.82
C LEU A 180 -6.92 -17.90 1.00
N LEU A 181 -7.34 -19.12 1.36
CA LEU A 181 -8.74 -19.43 1.62
C LEU A 181 -9.29 -18.69 2.85
N GLN A 182 -8.51 -18.60 3.93
CA GLN A 182 -8.89 -17.82 5.12
C GLN A 182 -9.01 -16.32 4.80
N MET A 183 -8.11 -15.79 3.99
CA MET A 183 -8.18 -14.40 3.53
C MET A 183 -9.43 -14.17 2.68
N HIS A 184 -9.71 -15.07 1.75
CA HIS A 184 -10.91 -15.01 0.92
C HIS A 184 -12.20 -15.02 1.76
N ASP A 185 -12.27 -15.88 2.80
CA ASP A 185 -13.43 -16.01 3.69
C ASP A 185 -13.90 -14.69 4.31
N PHE A 186 -12.98 -13.83 4.75
CA PHE A 186 -13.36 -12.55 5.38
C PHE A 186 -13.30 -11.34 4.44
N CYS A 187 -12.46 -11.36 3.40
CA CYS A 187 -12.42 -10.27 2.43
C CYS A 187 -13.59 -10.35 1.43
N ASN A 188 -13.88 -11.55 0.91
CA ASN A 188 -14.89 -11.81 -0.13
C ASN A 188 -14.85 -10.77 -1.27
N GLY A 189 -15.99 -10.41 -1.86
CA GLY A 189 -16.08 -9.40 -2.93
C GLY A 189 -15.80 -7.94 -2.51
N GLN A 190 -15.22 -7.69 -1.34
CA GLN A 190 -14.82 -6.33 -0.92
C GLN A 190 -13.49 -5.87 -1.54
N VAL A 191 -12.70 -6.82 -2.05
CA VAL A 191 -11.34 -6.60 -2.57
C VAL A 191 -11.11 -7.34 -3.88
N ASP A 192 -10.11 -6.90 -4.62
CA ASP A 192 -9.52 -7.67 -5.71
C ASP A 192 -8.43 -8.61 -5.17
N TYR A 193 -8.06 -9.62 -5.96
CA TYR A 193 -7.05 -10.61 -5.56
C TYR A 193 -6.00 -10.79 -6.66
N VAL A 194 -4.76 -11.07 -6.25
CA VAL A 194 -3.70 -11.60 -7.10
C VAL A 194 -2.95 -12.68 -6.33
N VAL A 195 -2.74 -13.83 -6.97
CA VAL A 195 -1.93 -14.92 -6.41
C VAL A 195 -0.54 -14.87 -7.03
N VAL A 196 0.49 -14.79 -6.18
CA VAL A 196 1.88 -14.74 -6.59
C VAL A 196 2.58 -16.05 -6.24
N LYS A 197 2.92 -16.84 -7.26
CA LYS A 197 3.74 -18.05 -7.11
C LYS A 197 5.21 -17.66 -7.10
N ASN A 198 5.89 -17.81 -5.96
CA ASN A 198 7.30 -17.44 -5.82
C ASN A 198 8.22 -18.56 -6.34
N LEU A 199 8.81 -18.37 -7.52
CA LEU A 199 9.64 -19.38 -8.21
C LEU A 199 10.99 -19.67 -7.51
N PHE A 200 11.38 -18.92 -6.47
CA PHE A 200 12.43 -19.38 -5.55
C PHE A 200 12.10 -20.76 -4.96
N PHE A 201 10.81 -21.05 -4.81
CA PHE A 201 10.32 -22.36 -4.40
C PHE A 201 10.12 -23.30 -5.60
N GLY A 202 10.85 -23.15 -6.70
CA GLY A 202 10.83 -24.08 -7.83
C GLY A 202 9.86 -23.70 -8.95
N GLU A 203 9.92 -24.49 -10.01
CA GLU A 203 9.21 -24.29 -11.27
C GLU A 203 7.67 -24.24 -11.08
N PRO A 204 6.92 -23.66 -12.04
CA PRO A 204 5.46 -23.52 -11.96
C PRO A 204 4.72 -24.80 -11.55
N GLU A 205 5.15 -25.97 -12.02
CA GLU A 205 4.54 -27.27 -11.73
C GLU A 205 4.67 -27.68 -10.26
N ALA A 206 5.63 -27.13 -9.53
CA ALA A 206 5.86 -27.44 -8.12
C ALA A 206 4.76 -26.88 -7.19
N PHE A 207 3.88 -26.02 -7.71
CA PHE A 207 2.72 -25.44 -7.00
C PHE A 207 1.46 -26.32 -7.05
N GLU A 208 1.62 -27.62 -7.32
CA GLU A 208 0.54 -28.62 -7.43
C GLU A 208 -0.50 -28.57 -6.31
N ARG A 209 -0.11 -28.21 -5.07
CA ARG A 209 -1.05 -28.13 -3.93
C ARG A 209 -2.05 -27.01 -4.09
N TYR A 210 -1.64 -25.90 -4.71
CA TYR A 210 -2.53 -24.82 -5.09
C TYR A 210 -3.32 -25.21 -6.35
N ASP A 211 -2.64 -25.68 -7.40
CA ASP A 211 -3.25 -25.96 -8.71
C ASP A 211 -4.30 -27.08 -8.66
N ASN A 212 -4.06 -28.10 -7.83
CA ASN A 212 -4.95 -29.24 -7.66
C ASN A 212 -5.94 -29.06 -6.50
N SER A 213 -5.92 -27.93 -5.78
CA SER A 213 -6.82 -27.69 -4.66
C SER A 213 -8.28 -27.61 -5.12
N ALA A 214 -9.10 -28.57 -4.67
CA ALA A 214 -10.54 -28.55 -4.91
C ALA A 214 -11.19 -27.26 -4.34
N LEU A 215 -10.73 -26.78 -3.19
CA LEU A 215 -11.26 -25.56 -2.56
C LEU A 215 -10.97 -24.32 -3.40
N ILE A 216 -9.77 -24.20 -3.97
CA ILE A 216 -9.44 -23.07 -4.87
C ILE A 216 -10.28 -23.15 -6.15
N LYS A 217 -10.47 -24.35 -6.71
CA LYS A 217 -11.33 -24.55 -7.87
C LYS A 217 -12.77 -24.14 -7.58
N ASN A 218 -13.31 -24.48 -6.41
CA ASN A 218 -14.66 -24.08 -6.00
C ASN A 218 -14.77 -22.55 -5.88
N VAL A 219 -13.82 -21.89 -5.21
CA VAL A 219 -13.78 -20.41 -5.10
C VAL A 219 -13.80 -19.74 -6.48
N LYS A 220 -13.00 -20.25 -7.43
CA LYS A 220 -13.00 -19.75 -8.82
C LYS A 220 -14.35 -19.99 -9.53
N GLN A 221 -14.99 -21.15 -9.30
CA GLN A 221 -16.29 -21.49 -9.88
C GLN A 221 -17.43 -20.62 -9.33
N GLU A 222 -17.31 -20.14 -8.08
CA GLU A 222 -18.22 -19.17 -7.46
C GLU A 222 -18.06 -17.74 -8.05
N GLY A 223 -17.18 -17.55 -9.04
CA GLY A 223 -16.99 -16.30 -9.77
C GLY A 223 -15.86 -15.42 -9.24
N VAL A 224 -15.10 -15.89 -8.25
CA VAL A 224 -13.98 -15.14 -7.66
C VAL A 224 -12.80 -15.16 -8.63
N LYS A 225 -12.33 -13.98 -9.01
CA LYS A 225 -11.14 -13.83 -9.86
C LYS A 225 -9.88 -13.95 -9.02
N LEU A 226 -9.08 -14.97 -9.30
CA LEU A 226 -7.76 -15.19 -8.71
C LEU A 226 -6.71 -15.25 -9.83
N PRO A 227 -6.38 -14.13 -10.49
CA PRO A 227 -5.32 -14.11 -11.48
C PRO A 227 -3.98 -14.52 -10.82
N GLU A 228 -3.21 -15.29 -11.57
CA GLU A 228 -1.96 -15.89 -11.12
C GLU A 228 -0.80 -15.24 -11.85
N ILE A 229 0.24 -14.86 -11.10
CA ILE A 229 1.50 -14.36 -11.63
C ILE A 229 2.67 -15.07 -10.95
N TYR A 230 3.85 -14.96 -11.55
CA TYR A 230 5.07 -15.58 -11.07
C TYR A 230 6.06 -14.53 -10.58
N MET A 231 6.54 -14.64 -9.34
CA MET A 231 7.73 -13.88 -8.94
C MET A 231 8.97 -14.71 -9.32
N PRO A 232 9.87 -14.21 -10.18
CA PRO A 232 11.01 -14.99 -10.65
C PRO A 232 11.97 -15.35 -9.50
N ASP A 233 12.79 -16.39 -9.71
CA ASP A 233 13.87 -16.73 -8.77
C ASP A 233 15.05 -15.76 -8.93
N LEU A 234 15.41 -15.04 -7.86
CA LEU A 234 16.67 -14.32 -7.77
C LEU A 234 17.66 -15.20 -7.01
N ILE A 235 18.67 -15.69 -7.73
CA ILE A 235 19.69 -16.58 -7.17
C ILE A 235 20.33 -16.00 -5.89
N ALA A 236 20.52 -16.86 -4.89
CA ALA A 236 20.92 -16.48 -3.52
C ALA A 236 22.05 -15.45 -3.45
N HIS A 237 23.19 -15.68 -4.12
CA HIS A 237 24.34 -14.74 -4.03
C HIS A 237 24.04 -13.32 -4.54
N ALA A 238 23.09 -13.16 -5.47
CA ALA A 238 22.67 -11.85 -5.93
C ALA A 238 21.72 -11.20 -4.92
N TYR A 239 20.79 -11.98 -4.35
CA TYR A 239 19.90 -11.53 -3.29
C TYR A 239 20.67 -11.13 -2.03
N ASP A 240 21.58 -11.97 -1.57
CA ASP A 240 22.41 -11.76 -0.38
C ASP A 240 23.25 -10.50 -0.51
N TYR A 241 23.81 -10.23 -1.70
CA TYR A 241 24.54 -8.99 -1.94
C TYR A 241 23.66 -7.75 -1.79
N LEU A 242 22.40 -7.79 -2.23
CA LEU A 242 21.48 -6.68 -1.98
C LEU A 242 21.18 -6.56 -0.49
N ASP A 243 20.95 -7.69 0.21
CA ASP A 243 20.62 -7.69 1.64
C ASP A 243 21.75 -7.11 2.49
N GLU A 244 22.97 -7.61 2.31
CA GLU A 244 24.17 -7.18 3.05
C GLU A 244 24.42 -5.67 2.93
N ASN A 245 24.06 -5.07 1.79
CA ASN A 245 24.27 -3.65 1.50
C ASN A 245 23.03 -2.78 1.70
N ASN A 246 21.89 -3.35 2.10
CA ASN A 246 20.59 -2.68 2.19
C ASN A 246 20.16 -2.02 0.85
N TYR A 247 20.52 -2.64 -0.28
CA TYR A 247 20.29 -2.04 -1.59
C TYR A 247 18.87 -2.23 -2.11
N SER A 248 18.28 -1.13 -2.59
CA SER A 248 17.15 -1.20 -3.52
C SER A 248 17.56 -1.94 -4.81
N PHE A 249 16.58 -2.38 -5.58
CA PHE A 249 16.87 -3.06 -6.85
C PHE A 249 17.61 -2.12 -7.82
N ALA A 250 17.23 -0.84 -7.86
CA ALA A 250 17.95 0.18 -8.64
C ALA A 250 19.41 0.34 -8.20
N GLN A 251 19.70 0.38 -6.89
CA GLN A 251 21.08 0.43 -6.39
C GLN A 251 21.88 -0.83 -6.78
N GLY A 252 21.25 -2.00 -6.71
CA GLY A 252 21.82 -3.27 -7.19
C GLY A 252 22.13 -3.30 -8.69
N ILE A 253 21.39 -2.53 -9.49
CA ILE A 253 21.59 -2.36 -10.94
C ILE A 253 22.62 -1.24 -11.24
N ALA A 254 22.70 -0.21 -10.39
CA ALA A 254 23.59 0.93 -10.60
C ALA A 254 25.04 0.68 -10.15
N GLN A 255 25.25 -0.22 -9.18
CA GLN A 255 26.59 -0.57 -8.70
C GLN A 255 27.48 -1.18 -9.81
N ASN A 256 28.79 -0.98 -9.66
CA ASN A 256 29.81 -1.46 -10.60
C ASN A 256 30.82 -2.46 -9.98
N GLU A 257 30.64 -2.86 -8.71
CA GLU A 257 31.53 -3.77 -8.00
C GLU A 257 31.36 -5.23 -8.46
N LYS A 258 30.11 -5.66 -8.64
CA LYS A 258 29.74 -7.03 -9.00
C LYS A 258 28.87 -7.04 -10.26
N LEU A 259 29.52 -7.03 -11.42
CA LEU A 259 28.84 -6.99 -12.73
C LEU A 259 27.87 -8.17 -12.94
N ALA A 260 28.20 -9.36 -12.44
CA ALA A 260 27.31 -10.52 -12.51
C ALA A 260 26.03 -10.30 -11.68
N VAL A 261 26.14 -9.73 -10.48
CA VAL A 261 24.97 -9.39 -9.66
C VAL A 261 24.13 -8.32 -10.34
N ARG A 262 24.78 -7.29 -10.92
CA ARG A 262 24.11 -6.27 -11.73
C ARG A 262 23.23 -6.88 -12.82
N GLY A 263 23.80 -7.79 -13.62
CA GLY A 263 23.07 -8.48 -14.68
C GLY A 263 21.93 -9.36 -14.16
N ARG A 264 22.14 -10.08 -13.06
CA ARG A 264 21.10 -10.91 -12.42
C ARG A 264 19.93 -10.07 -11.93
N VAL A 265 20.19 -8.97 -11.23
CA VAL A 265 19.15 -8.09 -10.68
C VAL A 265 18.40 -7.36 -11.79
N SER A 266 19.10 -6.86 -12.81
CA SER A 266 18.48 -6.22 -13.97
C SER A 266 17.51 -7.17 -14.66
N ARG A 267 17.98 -8.37 -15.02
CA ARG A 267 17.13 -9.34 -15.72
C ARG A 267 15.99 -9.86 -14.85
N TRP A 268 16.21 -9.98 -13.55
CA TRP A 268 15.15 -10.36 -12.61
C TRP A 268 14.04 -9.30 -12.55
N MET A 269 14.38 -8.00 -12.49
CA MET A 269 13.40 -6.90 -12.52
C MET A 269 12.65 -6.82 -13.84
N GLU A 270 13.30 -7.06 -14.99
CA GLU A 270 12.65 -7.17 -16.30
C GLU A 270 11.60 -8.30 -16.29
N ASN A 271 12.00 -9.51 -15.92
CA ASN A 271 11.10 -10.67 -15.84
C ASN A 271 9.96 -10.44 -14.82
N PHE A 272 10.22 -9.73 -13.72
CA PHE A 272 9.20 -9.38 -12.73
C PHE A 272 8.14 -8.44 -13.35
N LYS A 273 8.57 -7.39 -14.05
CA LYS A 273 7.68 -6.44 -14.74
C LYS A 273 6.85 -7.12 -15.83
N GLU A 274 7.47 -7.98 -16.63
CA GLU A 274 6.78 -8.82 -17.61
C GLU A 274 5.68 -9.67 -16.94
N SER A 275 6.00 -10.31 -15.80
CA SER A 275 5.08 -11.19 -15.08
C SER A 275 3.89 -10.46 -14.46
N ILE A 276 4.06 -9.23 -13.95
CA ILE A 276 2.95 -8.45 -13.37
C ILE A 276 2.10 -7.73 -14.42
N THR A 277 2.57 -7.63 -15.67
CA THR A 277 1.87 -6.90 -16.74
C THR A 277 0.41 -7.33 -16.94
N PRO A 278 0.04 -8.62 -16.95
CA PRO A 278 -1.35 -9.06 -17.12
C PRO A 278 -2.30 -8.62 -16.01
N VAL A 279 -1.77 -8.21 -14.85
CA VAL A 279 -2.54 -7.77 -13.68
C VAL A 279 -2.24 -6.34 -13.27
N LYS A 280 -1.55 -5.56 -14.12
CA LYS A 280 -1.07 -4.21 -13.78
C LYS A 280 -2.18 -3.28 -13.29
N ASP A 281 -3.40 -3.43 -13.80
CA ASP A 281 -4.56 -2.64 -13.39
C ASP A 281 -4.93 -2.89 -11.92
N LEU A 282 -4.84 -4.16 -11.49
CA LEU A 282 -5.04 -4.57 -10.10
C LEU A 282 -3.89 -4.12 -9.19
N LEU A 283 -2.79 -3.64 -9.76
CA LEU A 283 -1.64 -3.09 -9.04
C LEU A 283 -1.58 -1.56 -9.10
N GLY A 284 -2.60 -0.89 -9.66
CA GLY A 284 -2.62 0.56 -9.81
C GLY A 284 -1.68 1.09 -10.89
N LEU A 285 -1.36 0.26 -11.89
CA LEU A 285 -0.42 0.53 -12.98
C LEU A 285 -1.12 0.56 -14.36
N GLU A 286 -2.37 1.00 -14.40
CA GLU A 286 -3.24 0.98 -15.60
C GLU A 286 -2.63 1.75 -16.78
N ASN A 287 -2.07 2.93 -16.49
CA ASN A 287 -1.62 3.89 -17.49
C ASN A 287 -0.11 3.83 -17.78
N VAL A 288 0.57 2.77 -17.35
CA VAL A 288 2.01 2.59 -17.58
C VAL A 288 2.28 1.40 -18.49
N ASN A 289 3.33 1.52 -19.30
CA ASN A 289 3.93 0.40 -20.00
C ASN A 289 5.05 -0.16 -19.11
N LEU A 290 4.99 -1.47 -18.87
CA LEU A 290 5.95 -2.21 -18.06
C LEU A 290 6.93 -2.98 -18.94
#